data_AF-A0AAV4DBF7-F1
#
_entry.id   AF-A0AAV4DBF7-F1
#
_cell.length_a   1.000
_cell.length_b   1.000
_cell.length_c   1.000
_cell.angle_alpha   90.00
_cell.angle_beta   90.00
_cell.angle_gamma   90.00
#
_symmetry.space_group_name_H-M   'P 1'
#
loop_
_entity.id
_entity.type
_entity.pdbx_description
1 polymer ?
#
loop_
_entity_poly.entity_id
_entity_poly.type
_entity_poly.pdbx_seq_one_letter_code
_entity_poly.pdbx_strand_id
1 'polypeptide(L)'
;MLRIRNKIKPEIAEEQCGFVEDKGTSNPIYILRTLIERALEVQKDVYLCFIDYTKAFDRVRHDEIITELKQLNIDKKDLRIIKTMYWEQTAAMRIENKTSTFQDIKRGVR
;
A
#
# COMPACT_ATOMS: atom_id res chain seq x y z
N MET A 1 2.62 13.56 -5.87
CA MET A 1 3.80 12.75 -6.27
C MET A 1 3.69 12.26 -7.71
N LEU A 2 3.55 13.15 -8.70
CA LEU A 2 3.58 12.72 -10.12
C LEU A 2 5.00 12.36 -10.59
N ARG A 3 6.02 12.93 -9.92
CA ARG A 3 7.42 12.87 -10.37
C ARG A 3 8.04 11.47 -10.37
N ILE A 4 7.67 10.62 -9.42
CA ILE A 4 8.19 9.23 -9.33
C ILE A 4 7.26 8.21 -9.99
N ARG A 5 6.07 8.62 -10.43
CA ARG A 5 5.03 7.72 -10.97
C ARG A 5 5.56 6.92 -12.16
N ASN A 6 6.33 7.54 -13.06
CA ASN A 6 6.85 6.87 -14.25
C ASN A 6 7.86 5.76 -13.93
N LYS A 7 8.57 5.84 -12.80
CA LYS A 7 9.48 4.79 -12.34
C LYS A 7 8.74 3.67 -11.59
N ILE A 8 7.65 3.98 -10.91
CA ILE A 8 6.87 3.01 -10.12
C ILE A 8 5.85 2.26 -10.98
N LYS A 9 5.19 2.93 -11.93
CA LYS A 9 4.08 2.36 -12.72
C LYS A 9 4.46 1.05 -13.44
N PRO A 10 5.66 0.89 -14.04
CA PRO A 10 6.06 -0.37 -14.68
C PRO A 10 6.22 -1.55 -13.70
N GLU A 11 6.43 -1.27 -12.42
CA GLU A 11 6.64 -2.28 -11.36
C GLU A 11 5.33 -2.75 -10.73
N ILE A 12 4.21 -2.09 -11.06
CA ILE A 12 2.89 -2.46 -10.56
C ILE A 12 2.36 -3.64 -11.38
N ALA A 13 2.07 -4.74 -10.70
CA ALA A 13 1.47 -5.93 -11.30
C ALA A 13 0.16 -5.62 -12.04
N GLU A 14 -0.12 -6.33 -13.13
CA GLU A 14 -1.32 -6.13 -13.94
C GLU A 14 -2.60 -6.40 -13.13
N GLU A 15 -2.54 -7.33 -12.19
CA GLU A 15 -3.63 -7.71 -11.29
C GLU A 15 -3.90 -6.67 -10.19
N GLN A 16 -2.93 -5.78 -9.90
CA GLN A 16 -3.13 -4.72 -8.93
C GLN A 16 -4.17 -3.72 -9.46
N CYS A 17 -5.28 -3.62 -8.74
CA CYS A 17 -6.39 -2.71 -9.05
C CYS A 17 -6.53 -1.60 -8.01
N GLY A 18 -5.98 -1.77 -6.80
CA GLY A 18 -6.06 -0.78 -5.73
C GLY A 18 -5.08 0.37 -5.96
N PHE A 19 -5.55 1.62 -5.79
CA PHE A 19 -4.74 2.84 -5.92
C PHE A 19 -4.04 3.01 -7.29
N VAL A 20 -4.53 2.33 -8.33
CA VAL A 20 -4.04 2.47 -9.71
C VAL A 20 -5.04 3.31 -10.51
N GLU A 21 -4.52 4.31 -11.21
CA GLU A 21 -5.30 5.16 -12.12
C GLU A 21 -6.04 4.31 -13.16
N ASP A 22 -7.28 4.67 -13.46
CA ASP A 22 -8.17 3.98 -14.41
C ASP A 22 -8.51 2.51 -14.08
N LYS A 23 -8.18 2.03 -12.88
CA LYS A 23 -8.62 0.72 -12.38
C LYS A 23 -9.61 0.87 -11.23
N GLY A 24 -10.64 0.03 -11.26
CA GLY A 24 -11.67 -0.07 -10.22
C GLY A 24 -11.92 -1.52 -9.82
N THR A 25 -12.81 -1.73 -8.85
CA THR A 25 -13.11 -3.07 -8.31
C THR A 25 -14.06 -3.88 -9.19
N SER A 26 -14.82 -3.24 -10.08
CA SER A 26 -15.82 -3.92 -10.92
C SER A 26 -15.22 -5.00 -11.82
N ASN A 27 -14.08 -4.71 -12.45
CA ASN A 27 -13.41 -5.66 -13.36
C ASN A 27 -12.88 -6.92 -12.64
N PRO A 28 -12.07 -6.82 -11.56
CA PRO A 28 -11.62 -8.02 -10.85
C PRO A 28 -12.76 -8.81 -10.21
N ILE A 29 -13.83 -8.16 -9.74
CA ILE A 29 -15.03 -8.87 -9.24
C ILE A 29 -15.69 -9.67 -10.37
N TYR A 30 -15.85 -9.08 -11.56
CA TYR A 30 -16.39 -9.76 -12.72
C TYR A 30 -15.53 -10.96 -13.13
N ILE A 31 -14.21 -10.77 -13.26
CA ILE A 31 -13.26 -11.83 -13.62
C ILE A 31 -13.35 -13.00 -12.62
N LEU A 32 -13.31 -12.69 -11.31
CA LEU A 32 -13.40 -13.71 -10.26
C LEU A 32 -14.71 -14.50 -10.37
N ARG A 33 -15.84 -13.80 -10.54
CA ARG A 33 -17.15 -14.43 -10.71
C ARG A 33 -17.19 -15.35 -11.93
N THR A 34 -16.71 -14.88 -13.08
CA THR A 34 -16.67 -15.68 -14.32
C THR A 34 -15.78 -16.92 -14.17
N LEU A 35 -14.64 -16.81 -13.47
CA LEU A 35 -13.75 -17.96 -13.22
C LEU A 35 -14.45 -19.01 -12.35
N ILE A 36 -15.15 -18.58 -11.30
CA ILE A 36 -15.93 -19.48 -10.44
C ILE A 36 -17.03 -20.17 -11.24
N GLU A 37 -17.83 -19.41 -11.99
CA GLU A 37 -18.92 -19.95 -12.81
C GLU A 37 -18.42 -21.01 -13.80
N ARG A 38 -17.35 -20.72 -14.55
CA ARG A 38 -16.77 -21.65 -15.53
C ARG A 38 -16.21 -22.93 -14.90
N ALA A 39 -15.57 -22.82 -13.73
CA ALA A 39 -15.04 -24.01 -13.05
C ALA A 39 -16.17 -24.92 -12.54
N LEU A 40 -17.25 -24.33 -12.02
CA LEU A 40 -18.44 -25.07 -11.59
C LEU A 40 -19.17 -25.74 -12.77
N GLU A 41 -19.24 -25.09 -13.93
CA GLU A 41 -19.80 -25.66 -15.17
C GLU A 41 -19.12 -26.98 -15.58
N VAL A 42 -17.80 -27.07 -15.40
CA VAL A 42 -17.01 -28.28 -15.70
C VAL A 42 -16.81 -29.21 -14.49
N GLN A 43 -17.64 -29.04 -13.46
CA GLN A 43 -17.63 -29.85 -12.23
C GLN A 43 -16.26 -29.90 -11.55
N LYS A 44 -15.56 -28.77 -11.51
CA LYS A 44 -14.31 -28.60 -10.76
C LYS A 44 -14.56 -27.85 -9.46
N ASP A 45 -13.98 -28.36 -8.38
CA ASP A 45 -14.00 -27.67 -7.09
C ASP A 45 -13.17 -26.39 -7.17
N VAL A 46 -13.69 -25.32 -6.56
CA VAL A 46 -13.04 -24.01 -6.47
C VAL A 46 -12.86 -23.64 -5.01
N TYR A 47 -11.64 -23.24 -4.65
CA TYR A 47 -11.31 -22.75 -3.32
C TYR A 47 -10.78 -21.32 -3.42
N LEU A 48 -11.32 -20.43 -2.60
CA LEU A 48 -10.89 -19.03 -2.53
C LEU A 48 -10.21 -18.76 -1.20
N CYS A 49 -9.05 -18.10 -1.25
CA CYS A 49 -8.34 -17.62 -0.07
C CYS A 49 -8.33 -16.09 -0.08
N PHE A 50 -9.01 -15.49 0.89
CA PHE A 50 -9.01 -14.04 1.09
C PHE A 50 -8.00 -13.68 2.17
N ILE A 51 -7.06 -12.79 1.85
CA ILE A 51 -6.03 -12.30 2.76
C ILE A 51 -6.29 -10.83 3.02
N ASP A 52 -6.48 -10.47 4.29
CA ASP A 52 -6.59 -9.09 4.73
C ASP A 52 -5.53 -8.78 5.80
N TYR A 53 -4.81 -7.66 5.61
CA TYR A 53 -3.74 -7.26 6.51
C TYR A 53 -4.26 -6.33 7.60
N THR A 54 -4.20 -6.78 8.86
CA THR A 54 -4.58 -5.94 10.00
C THR A 54 -3.77 -4.66 10.05
N LYS A 55 -4.43 -3.50 10.01
CA LYS A 55 -3.79 -2.16 10.06
C LYS A 55 -2.68 -2.02 9.02
N ALA A 56 -2.96 -2.38 7.77
CA ALA A 56 -2.01 -2.43 6.67
C ALA A 56 -1.15 -1.16 6.55
N PHE A 57 -1.76 0.02 6.70
CA PHE A 57 -1.07 1.31 6.63
C PHE A 57 -0.25 1.65 7.88
N ASP A 58 -0.77 1.39 9.08
CA ASP A 58 -0.09 1.73 10.33
C ASP A 58 1.14 0.84 10.60
N ARG A 59 1.18 -0.36 10.00
CA ARG A 59 2.23 -1.35 10.25
C ARG A 59 3.42 -1.26 9.30
N VAL A 60 3.35 -0.42 8.27
CA VAL A 60 4.46 -0.26 7.31
C VAL A 60 5.69 0.29 8.02
N ARG A 61 6.84 -0.37 7.83
CA ARG A 61 8.11 0.10 8.40
C ARG A 61 8.76 1.11 7.46
N HIS A 62 9.19 2.24 7.98
CA HIS A 62 9.73 3.34 7.16
C HIS A 62 11.03 2.97 6.44
N ASP A 63 11.86 2.13 7.04
CA ASP A 63 13.12 1.65 6.46
C ASP A 63 12.91 0.75 5.25
N GLU A 64 11.86 -0.07 5.26
CA GLU A 64 11.45 -0.89 4.12
C GLU A 64 11.02 0.01 2.95
N ILE A 65 10.18 1.03 3.20
CA ILE A 65 9.79 2.00 2.14
C ILE A 65 11.02 2.63 1.47
N ILE A 66 12.00 3.08 2.27
CA ILE A 66 13.20 3.73 1.73
C ILE A 66 14.09 2.72 0.98
N THR A 67 14.12 1.46 1.42
CA THR A 67 14.88 0.40 0.76
C THR A 67 14.27 0.09 -0.61
N GLU A 68 12.96 -0.11 -0.68
CA GLU A 68 12.24 -0.34 -1.94
C GLU A 68 12.42 0.83 -2.93
N LEU A 69 12.24 2.07 -2.48
CA LEU A 69 12.43 3.24 -3.36
C LEU A 69 13.88 3.39 -3.86
N LYS A 70 14.87 2.92 -3.11
CA LYS A 70 16.27 2.88 -3.58
C LYS A 70 16.46 1.81 -4.66
N GLN A 71 15.85 0.63 -4.49
CA GLN A 71 15.92 -0.44 -5.50
C GLN A 71 15.29 0.01 -6.82
N LEU A 72 14.22 0.80 -6.76
CA LEU A 72 13.59 1.44 -7.93
C LEU A 72 14.38 2.62 -8.53
N ASN A 73 15.61 2.85 -8.08
CA ASN A 73 16.49 3.92 -8.56
C ASN A 73 15.81 5.31 -8.54
N ILE A 74 15.00 5.59 -7.51
CA ILE A 74 14.43 6.93 -7.31
C ILE A 74 15.54 7.94 -7.03
N ASP A 75 15.41 9.14 -7.59
CA ASP A 75 16.46 10.16 -7.50
C ASP A 75 16.74 10.55 -6.04
N LYS A 76 18.01 10.78 -5.70
CA LYS A 76 18.46 11.09 -4.34
C LYS A 76 17.69 12.26 -3.70
N LYS A 77 17.27 13.25 -4.50
CA LYS A 77 16.49 14.40 -4.03
C LYS A 77 15.08 13.98 -3.59
N ASP A 78 14.41 13.11 -4.34
CA ASP A 78 13.09 12.60 -3.98
C ASP A 78 13.15 11.67 -2.76
N LEU A 79 14.14 10.78 -2.73
CA LEU A 79 14.40 9.93 -1.57
C LEU A 79 14.63 10.74 -0.29
N ARG A 80 15.37 11.86 -0.39
CA ARG A 80 15.61 12.75 0.76
C ARG A 80 14.29 13.38 1.25
N ILE A 81 13.47 13.89 0.34
CA ILE A 81 12.16 14.49 0.69
C ILE A 81 11.28 13.46 1.37
N ILE A 82 11.16 12.26 0.80
CA ILE A 82 10.37 11.17 1.37
C ILE A 82 10.89 10.78 2.75
N LYS A 83 12.21 10.60 2.90
CA LYS A 83 12.81 10.28 4.20
C LYS A 83 12.50 11.34 5.26
N THR A 84 12.57 12.62 4.91
CA THR A 84 12.23 13.71 5.84
C THR A 84 10.75 13.71 6.27
N MET A 85 9.84 13.22 5.43
CA MET A 85 8.42 13.09 5.83
C MET A 85 8.19 12.02 6.90
N TYR A 86 9.06 11.00 6.96
CA TYR A 86 8.93 9.80 7.79
C TYR A 86 9.86 9.74 9.01
N TRP A 87 11.04 10.37 8.96
CA TRP A 87 12.01 10.33 10.07
C TRP A 87 11.70 11.38 11.14
N GLU A 88 12.06 11.08 12.39
CA GLU A 88 11.94 11.99 13.56
C GLU A 88 10.53 12.56 13.78
N GLN A 89 9.50 11.86 13.27
CA GLN A 89 8.12 12.25 13.51
C GLN A 89 7.72 11.85 14.93
N THR A 90 7.03 12.76 15.62
CA THR A 90 6.46 12.48 16.94
C THR A 90 4.99 12.84 16.95
N ALA A 91 4.21 12.14 17.77
CA ALA A 91 2.81 12.45 18.00
C ALA A 91 2.44 12.29 19.47
N ALA A 92 1.43 13.04 19.90
CA ALA A 92 0.79 12.94 21.20
C ALA A 92 -0.73 12.87 21.01
N MET A 93 -1.42 12.17 21.90
CA MET A 93 -2.88 12.11 21.92
C MET A 93 -3.42 13.22 22.84
N ARG A 94 -4.41 13.97 22.37
CA ARG A 94 -5.14 14.93 23.19
C ARG A 94 -6.55 14.42 23.46
N ILE A 95 -6.90 14.29 24.73
CA ILE A 95 -8.25 13.93 25.19
C ILE A 95 -8.71 15.09 26.09
N GLU A 96 -9.77 15.78 25.67
CA GLU A 96 -10.24 17.02 26.30
C GLU A 96 -9.09 18.04 26.44
N ASN A 97 -8.77 18.43 27.68
CA ASN A 97 -7.71 19.38 28.03
C ASN A 97 -6.39 18.70 28.46
N LYS A 98 -6.26 17.38 28.26
CA LYS A 98 -5.06 16.61 28.61
C LYS A 98 -4.37 16.11 27.36
N THR A 99 -3.07 16.41 27.23
CA THR A 99 -2.21 15.92 26.15
C THR A 99 -1.23 14.89 26.72
N SER A 100 -1.07 13.75 26.04
CA SER A 100 -0.09 12.74 26.41
C SER A 100 1.33 13.23 26.19
N THR A 101 2.32 12.46 26.65
CA THR A 101 3.70 12.65 26.20
C THR A 101 3.79 12.38 24.69
N PHE A 102 4.70 13.09 24.03
CA PHE A 102 5.05 12.82 22.64
C PHE A 102 5.75 11.47 22.55
N GLN A 103 5.41 10.71 21.51
CA GLN A 103 6.01 9.43 21.18
C GLN A 103 6.49 9.44 19.75
N ASP A 104 7.62 8.76 19.50
CA ASP A 104 8.17 8.59 18.16
C ASP A 104 7.25 7.73 17.30
N ILE A 105 6.98 8.20 16.09
CA ILE A 105 6.30 7.43 15.04
C ILE A 105 7.37 6.65 14.28
N LYS A 106 7.36 5.32 14.47
CA LYS A 106 8.35 4.41 13.86
C LYS A 106 7.80 3.58 12.70
N ARG A 107 6.47 3.61 12.50
CA ARG A 107 5.73 2.85 11.49
C ARG A 107 4.52 3.65 11.04
N GLY A 108 4.02 3.35 9.86
CA GLY A 108 2.91 4.04 9.24
C GLY A 108 3.23 4.48 7.81
N VAL A 109 2.19 4.90 7.10
CA VAL A 109 2.33 5.74 5.90
C VAL A 109 1.76 7.13 6.21
N ARG A 110 2.24 8.14 5.49
CA ARG A 110 1.80 9.53 5.59
C ARG A 110 1.19 10.02 4.28
#